data_AF-A0A916PCJ1-F1
#
_entry.id   AF-A0A916PCJ1-F1
#
_cell.length_a   1.000
_cell.length_b   1.000
_cell.length_c   1.000
_cell.angle_alpha   90.00
_cell.angle_beta   90.00
_cell.angle_gamma   90.00
#
_symmetry.space_group_name_H-M   'P 1'
#
loop_
_entity.id
_entity.type
_entity.pdbx_description
1 polymer ?
#
loop_
_entity_poly.entity_id
_entity_poly.type
_entity_poly.pdbx_seq_one_letter_code
_entity_poly.pdbx_strand_id
1 'polypeptide(L)'
;MARLAIRDDIYGALRSLCFDVLAVGEPGESSEQKIAEWEHLSASRVARARRTLDDIRASGQKDLATLSVAARQIRRMTRTSGRGISG
;
A
#
# COMPACT_ATOMS: atom_id res chain seq x y z
N MET A 1 23.31 7.08 1.17
CA MET A 1 22.61 5.91 1.75
C MET A 1 21.12 6.14 1.97
N ALA A 2 20.69 7.16 2.75
CA ALA A 2 19.25 7.36 3.06
C ALA A 2 18.31 7.41 1.84
N ARG A 3 18.71 8.09 0.75
CA ARG A 3 17.90 8.16 -0.48
C ARG A 3 17.70 6.80 -1.15
N LEU A 4 18.70 5.92 -1.11
CA LEU A 4 18.59 4.56 -1.66
C LEU A 4 17.64 3.71 -0.81
N ALA A 5 17.81 3.74 0.52
CA ALA A 5 16.93 3.04 1.45
C ALA A 5 15.45 3.44 1.27
N ILE A 6 15.17 4.74 1.12
CA ILE A 6 13.81 5.24 0.86
C ILE A 6 13.27 4.72 -0.48
N ARG A 7 14.12 4.71 -1.52
CA ARG A 7 13.72 4.20 -2.83
C ARG A 7 13.35 2.72 -2.74
N ASP A 8 14.15 1.94 -2.05
CA ASP A 8 13.93 0.50 -1.86
C ASP A 8 12.67 0.25 -1.01
N ASP A 9 12.42 1.07 0.01
CA ASP A 9 11.20 1.02 0.82
C ASP A 9 9.94 1.32 -0.01
N ILE A 10 9.97 2.33 -0.87
CA ILE A 10 8.84 2.70 -1.74
C ILE A 10 8.56 1.60 -2.75
N TYR A 11 9.60 1.12 -3.45
CA TYR A 11 9.41 0.04 -4.43
C TYR A 11 8.97 -1.26 -3.77
N GLY A 12 9.50 -1.57 -2.58
CA GLY A 12 9.07 -2.70 -1.78
C GLY A 12 7.59 -2.60 -1.38
N ALA A 13 7.15 -1.44 -0.90
CA ALA A 13 5.75 -1.21 -0.53
C ALA A 13 4.80 -1.33 -1.73
N LEU A 14 5.17 -0.75 -2.88
CA LEU A 14 4.38 -0.82 -4.12
C LEU A 14 4.28 -2.25 -4.63
N ARG A 15 5.40 -3.00 -4.63
CA ARG A 15 5.42 -4.41 -5.03
C ARG A 15 4.50 -5.24 -4.13
N SER A 16 4.61 -5.08 -2.81
CA SER A 16 3.74 -5.77 -1.86
C SER A 16 2.27 -5.43 -2.06
N LEU A 17 1.94 -4.16 -2.35
CA LEU A 17 0.58 -3.73 -2.63
C LEU A 17 0.03 -4.37 -3.90
N CYS A 18 0.83 -4.41 -4.98
CA CYS A 18 0.46 -5.07 -6.22
C CYS A 18 0.16 -6.55 -5.99
N PHE A 19 1.00 -7.27 -5.23
CA PHE A 19 0.71 -8.67 -4.88
C PHE A 19 -0.54 -8.83 -4.04
N ASP A 20 -0.79 -7.95 -3.07
CA ASP A 20 -1.99 -8.03 -2.22
C ASP A 20 -3.28 -7.74 -3.03
N VAL A 21 -3.21 -6.86 -4.03
CA VAL A 21 -4.32 -6.62 -4.97
C VAL A 21 -4.52 -7.84 -5.88
N LEU A 22 -3.45 -8.39 -6.46
CA LEU A 22 -3.55 -9.55 -7.35
C LEU A 22 -3.97 -10.84 -6.63
N ALA A 23 -3.70 -10.94 -5.33
CA ALA A 23 -4.14 -12.04 -4.48
C ALA A 23 -5.63 -11.94 -4.09
N VAL A 24 -6.29 -10.82 -4.40
CA VAL A 24 -7.73 -10.65 -4.26
C VAL A 24 -8.41 -10.95 -5.60
N GLY A 25 -9.56 -11.62 -5.52
CA GLY A 25 -10.41 -11.91 -6.65
C GLY A 25 -10.00 -13.13 -7.47
N GLU A 26 -10.90 -13.56 -8.35
CA GLU A 26 -10.79 -14.82 -9.10
C GLU A 26 -9.91 -14.73 -10.36
N PRO A 27 -9.39 -15.86 -10.87
CA PRO A 27 -8.73 -15.90 -12.17
C PRO A 27 -9.65 -15.37 -13.28
N GLY A 28 -9.14 -14.46 -14.13
CA GLY A 28 -9.87 -13.92 -15.27
C GLY A 28 -10.60 -12.60 -15.02
N GLU A 29 -10.65 -12.11 -13.79
CA GLU A 29 -11.11 -10.75 -13.51
C GLU A 29 -10.14 -9.70 -14.06
N SER A 30 -10.71 -8.57 -14.49
CA SER A 30 -9.94 -7.39 -14.87
C SER A 30 -9.18 -6.79 -13.68
N SER A 31 -8.15 -6.01 -13.98
CA SER A 31 -7.39 -5.25 -12.97
C SER A 31 -8.29 -4.34 -12.12
N GLU A 32 -9.27 -3.70 -12.74
CA GLU A 32 -10.19 -2.77 -12.10
C GLU A 32 -11.09 -3.49 -11.09
N GLN A 33 -11.58 -4.69 -11.43
CA GLN A 33 -12.37 -5.52 -10.53
C GLN A 33 -11.55 -5.93 -9.29
N LYS A 34 -10.32 -6.41 -9.51
CA LYS A 34 -9.41 -6.80 -8.41
C LYS A 34 -9.07 -5.63 -7.49
N ILE A 35 -8.82 -4.45 -8.05
CA ILE A 35 -8.58 -3.23 -7.28
C ILE A 35 -9.82 -2.89 -6.44
N ALA A 36 -11.01 -2.85 -7.05
CA ALA A 36 -12.24 -2.50 -6.36
C ALA A 36 -12.56 -3.47 -5.21
N GLU A 37 -12.39 -4.78 -5.44
CA GLU A 37 -12.58 -5.79 -4.40
C GLU A 37 -11.53 -5.66 -3.29
N TRP A 38 -10.26 -5.47 -3.66
CA TRP A 38 -9.19 -5.26 -2.68
C TRP A 38 -9.44 -4.02 -1.82
N GLU A 39 -9.88 -2.91 -2.43
CA GLU A 39 -10.22 -1.66 -1.74
C GLU A 39 -11.40 -1.86 -0.79
N HIS A 40 -12.44 -2.56 -1.21
CA HIS A 40 -13.58 -2.89 -0.37
C HIS A 40 -13.16 -3.71 0.86
N LEU A 41 -12.40 -4.78 0.66
CA LEU A 41 -11.89 -5.64 1.75
C LEU A 41 -10.85 -4.94 2.64
N SER A 42 -10.20 -3.88 2.14
CA SER A 42 -9.15 -3.14 2.83
C SER A 42 -9.59 -1.73 3.25
N ALA A 43 -10.89 -1.42 3.18
CA ALA A 43 -11.43 -0.07 3.28
C ALA A 43 -10.93 0.69 4.52
N SER A 44 -10.90 0.03 5.69
CA SER A 44 -10.43 0.66 6.93
C SER A 44 -8.93 1.02 6.91
N ARG A 45 -8.09 0.17 6.28
CA ARG A 45 -6.65 0.43 6.12
C ARG A 45 -6.41 1.54 5.10
N VAL A 46 -7.09 1.48 3.97
CA VAL A 46 -7.04 2.50 2.91
C VAL A 46 -7.48 3.86 3.46
N ALA A 47 -8.58 3.94 4.21
CA ALA A 47 -9.07 5.19 4.79
C ALA A 47 -8.07 5.82 5.77
N ARG A 48 -7.39 5.01 6.61
CA ARG A 48 -6.34 5.51 7.52
C ARG A 48 -5.11 6.01 6.77
N ALA A 49 -4.65 5.26 5.77
CA ALA A 49 -3.52 5.64 4.96
C ALA A 49 -3.80 6.94 4.19
N ARG A 50 -4.98 7.05 3.57
CA ARG A 50 -5.40 8.26 2.85
C ARG A 50 -5.38 9.50 3.75
N ARG A 51 -5.98 9.44 4.94
CA ARG A 51 -5.91 10.55 5.92
C ARG A 51 -4.47 10.99 6.20
N THR A 52 -3.58 10.04 6.48
CA THR A 52 -2.18 10.36 6.81
C THR A 52 -1.45 10.95 5.60
N LEU A 53 -1.71 10.44 4.40
CA LEU A 53 -1.10 10.95 3.16
C LEU A 53 -1.63 12.35 2.81
N ASP A 54 -2.91 12.62 3.09
CA ASP A 54 -3.52 13.94 2.91
C ASP A 54 -2.92 14.95 3.89
N ASP A 55 -2.72 14.57 5.17
CA ASP A 55 -2.04 15.41 6.16
C ASP A 55 -0.59 15.74 5.75
N ILE A 56 0.14 14.74 5.26
CA ILE A 56 1.50 14.90 4.71
C ILE A 56 1.49 15.87 3.52
N ARG A 57 0.52 15.72 2.61
CA ARG A 57 0.40 16.61 1.45
C ARG A 57 0.07 18.05 1.87
N ALA A 58 -0.81 18.21 2.86
CA ALA A 58 -1.24 19.51 3.37
C ALA A 58 -0.14 20.23 4.15
N SER A 59 0.77 19.51 4.80
CA SER A 59 1.88 20.13 5.56
C SER A 59 2.88 20.88 4.66
N GLY A 60 2.93 20.57 3.36
CA GLY A 60 3.87 21.15 2.41
C GLY A 60 5.33 20.71 2.63
N GLN A 61 5.60 19.84 3.58
CA GLN A 61 6.95 19.34 3.88
C GLN A 61 7.41 18.35 2.80
N LYS A 62 8.57 18.63 2.20
CA LYS A 62 9.14 17.84 1.10
C LYS A 62 10.54 17.33 1.44
N ASP A 63 10.67 16.76 2.64
CA ASP A 63 11.91 16.14 3.09
C ASP A 63 11.88 14.60 3.03
N LEU A 64 13.05 14.00 3.26
CA LEU A 64 13.21 12.55 3.22
C LEU A 64 12.48 11.84 4.37
N ALA A 65 12.29 12.49 5.52
CA ALA A 65 11.57 11.93 6.65
C ALA A 65 10.09 11.75 6.30
N THR A 66 9.50 12.77 5.69
CA THR A 66 8.11 12.78 5.22
C THR A 66 7.87 11.69 4.17
N LEU A 67 8.80 11.52 3.22
CA LEU A 67 8.74 10.43 2.24
C LEU A 67 8.82 9.04 2.90
N SER A 68 9.66 8.88 3.93
CA SER A 68 9.78 7.62 4.68
C SER A 68 8.46 7.27 5.39
N VAL A 69 7.79 8.26 5.97
CA VAL A 69 6.47 8.07 6.60
C VAL A 69 5.43 7.67 5.55
N ALA A 70 5.39 8.35 4.40
CA ALA A 70 4.47 8.02 3.32
C ALA A 70 4.66 6.57 2.81
N ALA A 71 5.91 6.16 2.56
CA ALA A 71 6.24 4.80 2.15
C ALA A 71 5.77 3.75 3.17
N ARG A 72 5.97 4.03 4.47
CA ARG A 72 5.49 3.15 5.56
C ARG A 72 3.97 3.08 5.62
N GLN A 73 3.25 4.17 5.35
CA GLN A 73 1.78 4.14 5.29
C GLN A 73 1.28 3.27 4.14
N ILE A 74 1.92 3.34 2.97
CA ILE A 74 1.58 2.46 1.84
C ILE A 74 1.77 0.99 2.22
N ARG A 75 2.91 0.65 2.84
CA ARG A 75 3.19 -0.72 3.31
C ARG A 75 2.13 -1.21 4.31
N ARG A 76 1.62 -0.34 5.18
CA ARG A 76 0.57 -0.68 6.16
C ARG A 76 -0.80 -0.96 5.55
N MET A 77 -1.03 -0.60 4.29
CA MET A 77 -2.25 -0.97 3.58
C MET A 77 -2.26 -2.45 3.18
N THR A 78 -1.08 -3.02 2.94
CA THR A 78 -0.91 -4.42 2.52
C THR A 78 -1.23 -5.36 3.68
N ARG A 79 -1.94 -6.46 3.40
CA ARG A 79 -2.08 -7.54 4.38
C ARG A 79 -0.71 -8.16 4.62
N THR A 80 -0.26 -8.22 5.88
CA THR A 80 0.81 -9.15 6.25
C THR A 80 0.24 -10.54 5.98
N SER A 81 0.70 -11.21 4.92
CA SER A 81 0.19 -12.52 4.54
C SER A 81 0.39 -13.51 5.69
N GLY A 82 -0.63 -13.66 6.53
CA GLY A 82 -0.91 -14.92 7.20
C GLY A 82 -1.29 -15.87 6.09
N ARG A 83 -0.34 -16.70 5.67
CA ARG A 83 -0.61 -17.82 4.76
C ARG A 83 -1.67 -18.68 5.44
N GLY A 84 -2.87 -18.65 4.89
CA GLY A 84 -4.04 -19.33 5.42
C GLY A 84 -5.05 -19.51 4.31
N ILE A 85 -4.63 -20.18 3.24
CA ILE A 85 -5.56 -20.83 2.32
C ILE A 85 -4.99 -22.23 2.12
N SER A 86 -5.43 -23.12 3.00
CA SER A 86 -5.49 -24.55 2.69
C SER A 86 -6.59 -24.71 1.64
N GLY A 87 -6.24 -25.34 0.53
CA GLY A 87 -7.10 -25.78 -0.55
C GLY A 87 -6.32 -26.74 -1.41
#